data_AF-A0A1F3KQX9-F1
#
_entry.id   AF-A0A1F3KQX9-F1
#
_cell.length_a   1.000
_cell.length_b   1.000
_cell.length_c   1.000
_cell.angle_alpha   90.00
_cell.angle_beta   90.00
_cell.angle_gamma   90.00
#
_symmetry.space_group_name_H-M   'P 1'
#
loop_
_entity.id
_entity.type
_entity.pdbx_description
1 polymer ?
#
loop_
_entity_poly.entity_id
_entity_poly.type
_entity_poly.pdbx_seq_one_letter_code
_entity_poly.pdbx_strand_id
1 'polypeptide(L)'
;MKNIALIIIVLTLSGKIFSQNQEKDWNKPELNTAANEAYLKKEEKEMLKEINMVRSNPKRFVQYIQALLDDAKKKLDSYGKGYKHYSLTYRTTTVNGKEINTVDTTWHYANEEEYKALKSLADTLKKMKALSILKPDKGIYQAAKSFGLDNDKHKWELLHTGSDGSDPWDRICKYSPKMEFGNENIAGKGSSNASVVPTPREIVIQLLIDSGIPGYGHRWNMLDPRWTHAACYSGGYKEGMHRWIQNFGVEKK
;
A
#
# COMPACT_ATOMS: atom_id res chain seq x y z
N MET A 1 34.94 -4.79 51.33
CA MET A 1 33.49 -4.99 51.12
C MET A 1 32.89 -3.70 50.58
N LYS A 2 32.51 -3.68 49.30
CA LYS A 2 31.70 -2.63 48.67
C LYS A 2 30.72 -3.35 47.75
N ASN A 3 29.44 -3.37 48.12
CA ASN A 3 28.38 -3.97 47.34
C ASN A 3 28.05 -3.04 46.17
N ILE A 4 28.22 -3.52 44.93
CA ILE A 4 27.75 -2.83 43.72
C ILE A 4 26.33 -3.35 43.45
N ALA A 5 25.33 -2.49 43.67
CA ALA A 5 23.95 -2.77 43.32
C ALA A 5 23.77 -2.64 41.79
N LEU A 6 23.43 -3.75 41.12
CA LEU A 6 23.06 -3.77 39.72
C LEU A 6 21.58 -3.37 39.61
N ILE A 7 21.30 -2.10 39.28
CA ILE A 7 19.95 -1.63 38.98
C ILE A 7 19.64 -2.03 37.54
N ILE A 8 18.89 -3.12 37.37
CA ILE A 8 18.28 -3.48 36.08
C ILE A 8 17.03 -2.63 35.92
N ILE A 9 17.13 -1.52 35.17
CA ILE A 9 15.96 -0.78 34.70
C ILE A 9 15.34 -1.61 33.57
N VAL A 10 14.36 -2.44 33.92
CA VAL A 10 13.44 -3.03 32.93
C VAL A 10 12.52 -1.89 32.49
N LEU A 11 12.90 -1.20 31.41
CA LEU A 11 11.99 -0.35 30.65
C LEU A 11 10.93 -1.26 30.02
N THR A 12 9.84 -1.47 30.74
CA THR A 12 8.63 -2.01 30.15
C THR A 12 8.14 -0.99 29.12
N LEU A 13 8.38 -1.27 27.83
CA LEU A 13 7.61 -0.64 26.77
C LEU A 13 6.16 -1.01 27.05
N SER A 14 5.39 -0.05 27.57
CA SER A 14 3.95 -0.15 27.58
C SER A 14 3.51 -0.16 26.13
N GLY A 15 3.29 -1.36 25.59
CA GLY A 15 2.51 -1.53 24.38
C GLY A 15 1.18 -0.84 24.64
N LYS A 16 0.89 0.24 23.89
CA LYS A 16 -0.45 0.82 23.88
C LYS A 16 -1.42 -0.33 23.62
N ILE A 17 -2.27 -0.62 24.61
CA ILE A 17 -3.35 -1.58 24.50
C ILE A 17 -4.21 -1.09 23.34
N PHE A 18 -4.08 -1.70 22.16
CA PHE A 18 -5.06 -1.53 21.10
C PHE A 18 -6.38 -2.03 21.68
N SER A 19 -7.33 -1.11 21.84
CA SER A 19 -8.59 -1.41 22.51
C SER A 19 -9.30 -2.55 21.78
N GLN A 20 -9.66 -3.63 22.49
CA GLN A 20 -10.46 -4.76 21.97
C GLN A 20 -11.77 -4.29 21.30
N ASN A 21 -12.24 -3.08 21.61
CA ASN A 21 -13.42 -2.48 20.98
C ASN A 21 -13.18 -2.04 19.53
N GLN A 22 -11.94 -1.81 19.09
CA GLN A 22 -11.66 -1.46 17.68
C GLN A 22 -11.74 -2.65 16.73
N GLU A 23 -11.45 -3.87 17.19
CA GLU A 23 -11.53 -5.09 16.38
C GLU A 23 -12.96 -5.64 16.26
N LYS A 24 -13.77 -5.52 17.32
CA LYS A 24 -15.16 -6.03 17.32
C LYS A 24 -16.03 -5.45 16.20
N ASP A 25 -15.81 -4.20 15.83
CA ASP A 25 -16.60 -3.51 14.78
C ASP A 25 -16.24 -3.95 13.35
N TRP A 26 -15.08 -4.58 13.16
CA TRP A 26 -14.62 -5.13 11.88
C TRP A 26 -14.86 -6.64 11.78
N ASN A 27 -15.63 -7.22 12.70
CA ASN A 27 -16.09 -8.61 12.61
C ASN A 27 -17.18 -8.75 11.53
N LYS A 28 -16.76 -8.54 10.28
CA LYS A 28 -17.59 -8.51 9.08
C LYS A 28 -17.04 -9.51 8.07
N PRO A 29 -17.48 -10.78 8.12
CA PRO A 29 -17.01 -11.83 7.22
C PRO A 29 -17.14 -11.46 5.74
N GLU A 30 -18.12 -10.63 5.39
CA GLU A 30 -18.37 -10.15 4.03
C GLU A 30 -17.22 -9.32 3.42
N LEU A 31 -16.34 -8.74 4.25
CA LEU A 31 -15.16 -8.00 3.78
C LEU A 31 -14.07 -8.94 3.26
N ASN A 32 -14.02 -10.17 3.76
CA ASN A 32 -13.08 -11.19 3.30
C ASN A 32 -13.65 -11.94 2.09
N THR A 33 -13.84 -11.22 0.99
CA THR A 33 -14.37 -11.76 -0.27
C THR A 33 -13.49 -12.87 -0.86
N ALA A 34 -12.22 -12.95 -0.44
CA ALA A 34 -11.23 -13.95 -0.87
C ALA A 34 -11.10 -15.18 0.04
N ALA A 35 -11.92 -15.31 1.10
CA ALA A 35 -11.73 -16.33 2.14
C ALA A 35 -11.52 -17.75 1.58
N ASN A 36 -12.32 -18.12 0.58
CA ASN A 36 -12.37 -19.47 0.02
C ASN A 36 -11.47 -19.67 -1.21
N GLU A 37 -10.69 -18.66 -1.61
CA GLU A 37 -9.89 -18.73 -2.84
C GLU A 37 -8.62 -19.55 -2.63
N ALA A 38 -8.50 -20.72 -3.27
CA ALA A 38 -7.35 -21.60 -3.09
C ALA A 38 -6.05 -21.12 -3.76
N TYR A 39 -6.15 -20.17 -4.70
CA TYR A 39 -4.98 -19.65 -5.43
C TYR A 39 -4.27 -18.50 -4.72
N LEU A 40 -4.80 -17.99 -3.60
CA LEU A 40 -4.21 -16.92 -2.80
C LEU A 40 -3.61 -17.45 -1.50
N LYS A 41 -2.43 -16.94 -1.14
CA LYS A 41 -1.85 -17.12 0.20
C LYS A 41 -2.71 -16.42 1.26
N LYS A 42 -2.52 -16.78 2.52
CA LYS A 42 -3.24 -16.18 3.66
C LYS A 42 -3.11 -14.66 3.68
N GLU A 43 -1.90 -14.14 3.49
CA GLU A 43 -1.61 -12.71 3.54
C GLU A 43 -2.17 -11.97 2.31
N GLU A 44 -2.25 -12.64 1.16
CA GLU A 44 -2.84 -12.09 -0.07
C GLU A 44 -4.37 -11.98 0.05
N LYS A 45 -5.02 -12.93 0.75
CA LYS A 45 -6.44 -12.83 1.12
C LYS A 45 -6.69 -11.68 2.10
N GLU A 46 -5.85 -11.59 3.14
CA GLU A 46 -5.95 -10.53 4.14
C GLU A 46 -5.71 -9.15 3.52
N MET A 47 -4.83 -9.03 2.52
CA MET A 47 -4.66 -7.80 1.74
C MET A 47 -5.97 -7.32 1.11
N LEU A 48 -6.71 -8.20 0.43
CA LEU A 48 -7.98 -7.82 -0.19
C LEU A 48 -9.00 -7.40 0.88
N LYS A 49 -9.02 -8.09 2.02
CA LYS A 49 -9.86 -7.73 3.16
C LYS A 49 -9.51 -6.34 3.72
N GLU A 50 -8.24 -6.00 3.92
CA GLU A 50 -7.81 -4.68 4.41
C GLU A 50 -8.20 -3.57 3.43
N ILE A 51 -8.06 -3.80 2.12
CA ILE A 51 -8.56 -2.88 1.08
C ILE A 51 -10.08 -2.72 1.20
N ASN A 52 -10.83 -3.81 1.40
CA ASN A 52 -12.28 -3.76 1.58
C ASN A 52 -12.69 -3.06 2.88
N MET A 53 -11.89 -3.13 3.94
CA MET A 53 -12.15 -2.38 5.17
C MET A 53 -12.11 -0.87 4.92
N VAL A 54 -11.05 -0.33 4.29
CA VAL A 54 -10.99 1.11 4.00
C VAL A 54 -12.06 1.54 2.99
N ARG A 55 -12.38 0.71 2.00
CA ARG A 55 -13.43 1.02 1.00
C ARG A 55 -14.83 1.02 1.60
N SER A 56 -15.17 0.02 2.42
CA SER A 56 -16.51 -0.12 2.99
C SER A 56 -16.83 0.88 4.09
N ASN A 57 -15.82 1.34 4.86
CA ASN A 57 -16.03 2.36 5.88
C ASN A 57 -14.76 3.24 6.06
N PRO A 58 -14.51 4.16 5.11
CA PRO A 58 -13.31 4.98 5.12
C PRO A 58 -13.21 5.84 6.39
N LYS A 59 -14.33 6.40 6.85
CA LYS A 59 -14.38 7.21 8.07
C LYS A 59 -13.94 6.43 9.30
N ARG A 60 -14.34 5.15 9.44
CA ARG A 60 -13.90 4.30 10.55
C ARG A 60 -12.43 3.94 10.44
N PHE A 61 -11.93 3.70 9.22
CA PHE A 61 -10.53 3.34 8.97
C PHE A 61 -9.53 4.39 9.46
N VAL A 62 -9.96 5.65 9.62
CA VAL A 62 -9.18 6.73 10.25
C VAL A 62 -8.58 6.33 11.60
N GLN A 63 -9.22 5.43 12.34
CA GLN A 63 -8.71 4.95 13.64
C GLN A 63 -7.29 4.37 13.55
N TYR A 64 -6.93 3.77 12.42
CA TYR A 64 -5.62 3.14 12.21
C TYR A 64 -4.52 4.14 11.85
N ILE A 65 -4.89 5.35 11.41
CA ILE A 65 -3.94 6.39 11.02
C ILE A 65 -3.88 7.55 12.02
N GLN A 66 -4.81 7.63 12.98
CA GLN A 66 -4.89 8.77 13.90
C GLN A 66 -3.62 8.91 14.75
N ALA A 67 -3.10 7.81 15.30
CA ALA A 67 -1.85 7.84 16.06
C ALA A 67 -0.65 8.28 15.20
N LEU A 68 -0.60 7.82 13.94
CA LEU A 68 0.44 8.22 13.00
C LEU A 68 0.37 9.72 12.70
N LEU A 69 -0.84 10.26 12.49
CA LEU A 69 -1.07 11.69 12.28
C LEU A 69 -0.63 12.53 13.50
N ASP A 70 -0.97 12.09 14.70
CA ASP A 70 -0.60 12.78 15.94
C ASP A 70 0.93 12.78 16.13
N ASP A 71 1.58 11.63 15.89
CA ASP A 71 3.03 11.49 15.97
C ASP A 71 3.75 12.33 14.89
N ALA A 72 3.22 12.36 13.66
CA ALA A 72 3.76 13.20 12.59
C ALA A 72 3.65 14.69 12.92
N LYS A 73 2.51 15.13 13.49
CA LYS A 73 2.34 16.51 13.95
C LYS A 73 3.32 16.86 15.06
N LYS A 74 3.46 15.99 16.06
CA LYS A 74 4.42 16.18 17.15
C LYS A 74 5.85 16.28 16.61
N LYS A 75 6.22 15.42 15.66
CA LYS A 75 7.55 15.43 15.04
C LYS A 75 7.81 16.74 14.29
N LEU A 76 6.82 17.23 13.54
CA LEU A 76 6.90 18.51 12.84
C LEU A 76 7.06 19.69 13.82
N ASP A 77 6.32 19.69 14.92
CA ASP A 77 6.38 20.75 15.93
C ASP A 77 7.70 20.74 16.70
N SER A 78 8.22 19.55 17.04
CA SER A 78 9.44 19.41 17.86
C SER A 78 10.72 19.54 17.06
N TYR A 79 10.74 19.08 15.81
CA TYR A 79 11.97 18.97 15.00
C TYR A 79 11.92 19.79 13.71
N GLY A 80 10.86 20.60 13.52
CA GLY A 80 10.66 21.39 12.31
C GLY A 80 10.44 20.51 11.07
N LYS A 81 10.65 21.12 9.89
CA LYS A 81 10.33 20.52 8.58
C LYS A 81 11.07 19.20 8.30
N GLY A 82 12.19 18.95 8.97
CA GLY A 82 13.05 17.79 8.73
C GLY A 82 14.03 18.03 7.59
N TYR A 83 14.70 16.97 7.14
CA TYR A 83 15.67 17.05 6.05
C TYR A 83 14.96 17.22 4.70
N LYS A 84 15.66 17.86 3.76
CA LYS A 84 15.19 18.04 2.38
C LYS A 84 15.39 16.73 1.62
N HIS A 85 14.34 16.25 0.97
CA HIS A 85 14.32 15.06 0.14
C HIS A 85 13.58 15.35 -1.18
N TYR A 86 13.58 14.39 -2.10
CA TYR A 86 12.93 14.51 -3.39
C TYR A 86 12.43 13.15 -3.85
N SER A 87 11.42 13.19 -4.70
CA SER A 87 10.90 12.02 -5.40
C SER A 87 10.98 12.24 -6.90
N LEU A 88 11.19 11.14 -7.62
CA LEU A 88 11.23 11.12 -9.07
C LEU A 88 9.90 10.56 -9.59
N THR A 89 9.29 11.26 -10.54
CA THR A 89 8.12 10.77 -11.26
C THR A 89 8.51 10.52 -12.71
N TYR A 90 8.43 9.27 -13.11
CA TYR A 90 8.63 8.85 -14.50
C TYR A 90 7.27 8.92 -15.21
N ARG A 91 7.21 9.60 -16.35
CA ARG A 91 6.02 9.58 -17.23
C ARG A 91 6.46 9.22 -18.64
N THR A 92 5.70 8.33 -19.26
CA THR A 92 5.79 8.04 -20.69
C THR A 92 4.56 8.63 -21.35
N THR A 93 4.77 9.46 -22.37
CA THR A 93 3.69 10.08 -23.15
C THR A 93 3.91 9.81 -24.63
N THR A 94 2.85 9.40 -25.33
CA THR A 94 2.91 9.20 -26.78
C THR A 94 2.50 10.48 -27.48
N VAL A 95 3.45 11.12 -28.17
CA VAL A 95 3.21 12.31 -29.00
C VAL A 95 3.53 11.95 -30.44
N ASN A 96 2.53 12.03 -31.33
CA ASN A 96 2.65 11.67 -32.75
C ASN A 96 3.18 10.25 -32.98
N GLY A 97 2.73 9.27 -32.18
CA GLY A 97 3.19 7.88 -32.27
C GLY A 97 4.60 7.62 -31.75
N LYS A 98 5.28 8.63 -31.19
CA LYS A 98 6.58 8.50 -30.53
C LYS A 98 6.43 8.62 -29.02
N GLU A 99 7.04 7.69 -28.30
CA GLU A 99 7.13 7.76 -26.85
C GLU A 99 8.14 8.82 -26.40
N ILE A 100 7.72 9.65 -25.45
CA ILE A 100 8.51 10.66 -24.77
C ILE A 100 8.51 10.31 -23.29
N ASN A 101 9.69 9.98 -22.77
CA ASN A 101 9.91 9.71 -21.35
C ASN A 101 10.37 10.99 -20.66
N THR A 102 9.68 11.39 -19.59
CA THR A 102 10.04 12.54 -18.75
C THR A 102 10.27 12.08 -17.31
N VAL A 103 11.29 12.67 -16.66
CA VAL A 103 11.57 12.45 -15.24
C VAL A 103 11.42 13.78 -14.51
N ASP A 104 10.39 13.89 -13.68
CA ASP A 104 10.15 15.07 -12.85
C ASP A 104 10.70 14.87 -11.45
N THR A 105 11.38 15.88 -10.91
CA THR A 105 11.88 15.88 -9.53
C THR A 105 11.00 16.77 -8.66
N THR A 106 10.39 16.20 -7.62
CA THR A 106 9.59 16.94 -6.65
C THR A 106 10.28 17.00 -5.29
N TRP A 107 10.74 18.19 -4.90
CA TRP A 107 11.39 18.42 -3.61
C TRP A 107 10.37 18.61 -2.49
N HIS A 108 10.67 18.04 -1.33
CA HIS A 108 9.85 18.17 -0.13
C HIS A 108 10.71 18.04 1.13
N TYR A 109 10.17 18.44 2.28
CA TYR A 109 10.80 18.21 3.57
C TYR A 109 10.14 17.05 4.29
N ALA A 110 10.93 16.13 4.84
CA ALA A 110 10.44 14.82 5.28
C ALA A 110 9.30 14.90 6.33
N ASN A 111 9.43 15.72 7.37
CA ASN A 111 8.41 15.80 8.43
C ASN A 111 7.18 16.60 7.96
N GLU A 112 7.40 17.64 7.15
CA GLU A 112 6.32 18.46 6.60
C GLU A 112 5.44 17.65 5.65
N GLU A 113 6.06 16.86 4.75
CA GLU A 113 5.33 16.02 3.81
C GLU A 113 4.61 14.86 4.52
N GLU A 114 5.24 14.21 5.49
CA GLU A 114 4.60 13.13 6.26
C GLU A 114 3.31 13.62 6.95
N TYR A 115 3.40 14.75 7.67
CA TYR A 115 2.23 15.34 8.33
C TYR A 115 1.15 15.73 7.32
N LYS A 116 1.53 16.36 6.20
CA LYS A 116 0.60 16.78 5.14
C LYS A 116 -0.09 15.57 4.49
N ALA A 117 0.64 14.52 4.19
CA ALA A 117 0.14 13.29 3.58
C ALA A 117 -0.88 12.60 4.51
N LEU A 118 -0.56 12.44 5.79
CA LEU A 118 -1.44 11.88 6.81
C LEU A 118 -2.68 12.75 7.06
N LYS A 119 -2.50 14.08 7.17
CA LYS A 119 -3.60 15.01 7.42
C LYS A 119 -4.59 14.99 6.26
N SER A 120 -4.10 15.04 5.03
CA SER A 120 -4.93 14.98 3.83
C SER A 120 -5.65 13.62 3.71
N LEU A 121 -4.99 12.51 4.05
CA LEU A 121 -5.63 11.20 4.09
C LEU A 121 -6.78 11.18 5.10
N ALA A 122 -6.52 11.60 6.34
CA ALA A 122 -7.53 11.60 7.40
C ALA A 122 -8.73 12.48 7.03
N ASP A 123 -8.51 13.67 6.47
CA ASP A 123 -9.59 14.55 6.01
C ASP A 123 -10.40 13.93 4.87
N THR A 124 -9.72 13.26 3.93
CA THR A 124 -10.34 12.57 2.80
C THR A 124 -11.22 11.43 3.32
N LEU A 125 -10.67 10.51 4.11
CA LEU A 125 -11.40 9.36 4.64
C LEU A 125 -12.59 9.76 5.51
N LYS A 126 -12.49 10.85 6.30
CA LYS A 126 -13.61 11.37 7.10
C LYS A 126 -14.81 11.85 6.26
N LYS A 127 -14.56 12.30 5.03
CA LYS A 127 -15.56 12.89 4.12
C LYS A 127 -16.05 11.92 3.05
N MET A 128 -15.28 10.88 2.76
CA MET A 128 -15.63 9.89 1.75
C MET A 128 -16.88 9.10 2.13
N LYS A 129 -17.71 8.82 1.12
CA LYS A 129 -18.77 7.81 1.20
C LYS A 129 -18.13 6.42 1.09
N ALA A 130 -18.83 5.42 1.61
CA ALA A 130 -18.47 4.02 1.38
C ALA A 130 -18.43 3.71 -0.12
N LEU A 131 -17.47 2.88 -0.51
CA LEU A 131 -17.29 2.35 -1.85
C LEU A 131 -17.70 0.87 -1.89
N SER A 132 -17.84 0.33 -3.10
CA SER A 132 -18.00 -1.10 -3.32
C SER A 132 -16.82 -1.88 -2.71
N ILE A 133 -17.13 -3.02 -2.08
CA ILE A 133 -16.10 -4.01 -1.74
C ILE A 133 -15.70 -4.78 -3.00
N LEU A 134 -14.42 -5.09 -3.10
CA LEU A 134 -13.81 -5.73 -4.25
C LEU A 134 -13.91 -7.25 -4.14
N LYS A 135 -14.13 -7.90 -5.27
CA LYS A 135 -14.12 -9.37 -5.39
C LYS A 135 -12.73 -9.86 -5.81
N PRO A 136 -12.31 -11.05 -5.37
CA PRO A 136 -11.06 -11.64 -5.86
C PRO A 136 -11.22 -12.05 -7.33
N ASP A 137 -10.12 -12.02 -8.08
CA ASP A 137 -10.06 -12.57 -9.43
C ASP A 137 -8.75 -13.33 -9.68
N LYS A 138 -8.87 -14.55 -10.20
CA LYS A 138 -7.71 -15.42 -10.46
C LYS A 138 -6.81 -14.86 -11.56
N GLY A 139 -7.38 -14.24 -12.59
CA GLY A 139 -6.61 -13.64 -13.69
C GLY A 139 -5.82 -12.41 -13.23
N ILE A 140 -6.45 -11.52 -12.47
CA ILE A 140 -5.78 -10.37 -11.84
C ILE A 140 -4.62 -10.85 -10.95
N TYR A 141 -4.82 -11.92 -10.17
CA TYR A 141 -3.74 -12.52 -9.38
C TYR A 141 -2.59 -13.03 -10.25
N GLN A 142 -2.87 -13.73 -11.35
CA GLN A 142 -1.81 -14.22 -12.25
C GLN A 142 -1.04 -13.06 -12.90
N ALA A 143 -1.71 -11.96 -13.24
CA ALA A 143 -1.02 -10.76 -13.74
C ALA A 143 -0.02 -10.22 -12.70
N ALA A 144 -0.45 -10.05 -11.44
CA ALA A 144 0.42 -9.57 -10.36
C ALA A 144 1.58 -10.53 -10.07
N LYS A 145 1.29 -11.85 -10.00
CA LYS A 145 2.29 -12.89 -9.75
C LYS A 145 3.29 -12.98 -10.91
N SER A 146 2.82 -12.96 -12.16
CA SER A 146 3.71 -13.03 -13.32
C SER A 146 4.67 -11.84 -13.33
N PHE A 147 4.17 -10.63 -13.06
CA PHE A 147 5.01 -9.44 -13.00
C PHE A 147 6.01 -9.48 -11.83
N GLY A 148 5.57 -9.94 -10.66
CA GLY A 148 6.46 -10.14 -9.53
C GLY A 148 7.59 -11.14 -9.84
N LEU A 149 7.29 -12.26 -10.48
CA LEU A 149 8.30 -13.25 -10.87
C LEU A 149 9.21 -12.75 -12.01
N ASP A 150 8.70 -11.90 -12.88
CA ASP A 150 9.48 -11.25 -13.92
C ASP A 150 10.54 -10.29 -13.33
N ASN A 151 10.13 -9.44 -12.37
CA ASN A 151 11.04 -8.57 -11.63
C ASN A 151 12.14 -9.36 -10.89
N ASP A 152 11.81 -10.54 -10.36
CA ASP A 152 12.78 -11.41 -9.65
C ASP A 152 13.87 -11.96 -10.57
N LYS A 153 13.50 -12.27 -11.81
CA LYS A 153 14.41 -12.80 -12.84
C LYS A 153 15.25 -11.71 -13.51
N HIS A 154 14.75 -10.48 -13.49
CA HIS A 154 15.35 -9.35 -14.20
C HIS A 154 15.76 -8.25 -13.20
N LYS A 155 15.30 -7.02 -13.44
CA LYS A 155 15.59 -5.88 -12.58
C LYS A 155 14.55 -5.82 -11.48
N TRP A 156 15.02 -5.84 -10.24
CA TRP A 156 14.19 -5.60 -9.08
C TRP A 156 13.97 -4.11 -8.94
N GLU A 157 12.99 -3.59 -9.66
CA GLU A 157 12.63 -2.18 -9.69
C GLU A 157 11.17 -2.04 -9.28
N LEU A 158 10.83 -0.97 -8.57
CA LEU A 158 9.44 -0.63 -8.25
C LEU A 158 8.85 0.25 -9.36
N LEU A 159 9.00 -0.21 -10.61
CA LEU A 159 8.41 0.37 -11.81
C LEU A 159 7.29 -0.56 -12.31
N HIS A 160 6.46 -0.08 -13.23
CA HIS A 160 5.23 -0.78 -13.64
C HIS A 160 5.35 -1.60 -14.94
N THR A 161 6.37 -1.32 -15.75
CA THR A 161 6.55 -1.94 -17.07
C THR A 161 7.33 -3.25 -16.95
N GLY A 162 6.81 -4.32 -17.57
CA GLY A 162 7.43 -5.64 -17.65
C GLY A 162 8.74 -5.65 -18.43
N SER A 163 9.56 -6.68 -18.23
CA SER A 163 10.76 -6.92 -19.06
C SER A 163 10.42 -7.11 -20.54
N ASP A 164 9.18 -7.50 -20.84
CA ASP A 164 8.60 -7.63 -22.18
C ASP A 164 7.93 -6.35 -22.70
N GLY A 165 8.02 -5.25 -21.96
CA GLY A 165 7.40 -3.96 -22.31
C GLY A 165 5.91 -3.86 -21.96
N SER A 166 5.30 -4.88 -21.36
CA SER A 166 3.88 -4.84 -21.01
C SER A 166 3.60 -3.89 -19.84
N ASP A 167 2.52 -3.11 -19.94
CA ASP A 167 2.03 -2.28 -18.84
C ASP A 167 0.99 -3.03 -17.98
N PRO A 168 0.67 -2.54 -16.76
CA PRO A 168 -0.22 -3.26 -15.86
C PRO A 168 -1.60 -3.58 -16.45
N TRP A 169 -2.20 -2.64 -17.19
CA TRP A 169 -3.51 -2.84 -17.83
C TRP A 169 -3.47 -3.95 -18.90
N ASP A 170 -2.39 -4.03 -19.68
CA ASP A 170 -2.21 -5.08 -20.69
C ASP A 170 -2.14 -6.45 -20.02
N ARG A 171 -1.32 -6.57 -18.97
CA ARG A 171 -1.20 -7.82 -18.20
C ARG A 171 -2.54 -8.19 -17.58
N ILE A 172 -3.22 -7.26 -16.93
CA ILE A 172 -4.51 -7.53 -16.26
C ILE A 172 -5.56 -8.00 -17.26
N CYS A 173 -5.73 -7.32 -18.39
CA CYS A 173 -6.73 -7.70 -19.40
C CYS A 173 -6.36 -9.01 -20.13
N LYS A 174 -5.06 -9.28 -20.32
CA LYS A 174 -4.57 -10.55 -20.87
C LYS A 174 -4.88 -11.74 -19.97
N TYR A 175 -4.59 -11.64 -18.67
CA TYR A 175 -4.82 -12.74 -17.72
C TYR A 175 -6.28 -12.83 -17.24
N SER A 176 -7.02 -11.73 -17.26
CA SER A 176 -8.45 -11.67 -16.92
C SER A 176 -9.26 -11.02 -18.05
N PRO A 177 -9.63 -11.77 -19.11
CA PRO A 177 -10.33 -11.22 -20.28
C PRO A 177 -11.72 -10.62 -20.00
N LYS A 178 -12.27 -10.86 -18.81
CA LYS A 178 -13.52 -10.24 -18.36
C LYS A 178 -13.35 -8.82 -17.82
N MET A 179 -12.11 -8.37 -17.59
CA MET A 179 -11.82 -6.98 -17.23
C MET A 179 -11.77 -6.11 -18.49
N GLU A 180 -12.37 -4.92 -18.39
CA GLU A 180 -12.29 -3.86 -19.40
C GLU A 180 -11.00 -3.04 -19.24
N PHE A 181 -10.60 -2.80 -17.99
CA PHE A 181 -9.42 -2.02 -17.63
C PHE A 181 -8.89 -2.48 -16.27
N GLY A 182 -7.62 -2.17 -16.00
CA GLY A 182 -7.02 -2.39 -14.70
C GLY A 182 -5.83 -1.48 -14.43
N ASN A 183 -5.39 -1.46 -13.18
CA ASN A 183 -4.23 -0.68 -12.74
C ASN A 183 -3.54 -1.36 -11.55
N GLU A 184 -2.36 -0.86 -11.17
CA GLU A 184 -1.46 -1.52 -10.23
C GLU A 184 -0.90 -0.55 -9.19
N ASN A 185 -0.79 -1.01 -7.94
CA ASN A 185 0.10 -0.43 -6.94
C ASN A 185 1.23 -1.41 -6.65
N ILE A 186 2.43 -0.88 -6.44
CA ILE A 186 3.59 -1.66 -6.00
C ILE A 186 4.10 -1.05 -4.69
N ALA A 187 4.32 -1.90 -3.69
CA ALA A 187 4.97 -1.50 -2.45
C ALA A 187 6.20 -2.36 -2.17
N GLY A 188 7.28 -1.70 -1.77
CA GLY A 188 8.39 -2.30 -1.02
C GLY A 188 8.32 -1.88 0.44
N LYS A 189 8.36 -2.84 1.36
CA LYS A 189 8.51 -2.57 2.80
C LYS A 189 9.20 -3.74 3.48
N GLY A 190 10.06 -3.46 4.44
CA GLY A 190 10.70 -4.50 5.22
C GLY A 190 11.72 -3.97 6.20
N SER A 191 12.59 -4.87 6.63
CA SER A 191 13.72 -4.67 7.53
C SER A 191 14.94 -5.35 6.92
N SER A 192 16.14 -5.17 7.49
CA SER A 192 17.33 -5.94 7.12
C SER A 192 17.19 -7.44 7.38
N ASN A 193 16.19 -7.84 8.18
CA ASN A 193 15.84 -9.24 8.43
C ASN A 193 14.64 -9.69 7.57
N ALA A 194 14.89 -10.61 6.63
CA ALA A 194 13.90 -11.17 5.70
C ALA A 194 12.76 -11.96 6.37
N SER A 195 12.92 -12.34 7.65
CA SER A 195 11.85 -13.00 8.40
C SER A 195 10.81 -12.01 8.95
N VAL A 196 11.10 -10.70 8.88
CA VAL A 196 10.19 -9.63 9.32
C VAL A 196 9.36 -9.17 8.12
N VAL A 197 8.30 -9.91 7.83
CA VAL A 197 7.38 -9.61 6.74
C VAL A 197 6.36 -8.57 7.21
N PRO A 198 6.19 -7.43 6.51
CA PRO A 198 5.16 -6.45 6.84
C PRO A 198 3.77 -7.06 6.69
N THR A 199 2.86 -6.69 7.59
CA THR A 199 1.46 -7.10 7.51
C THR A 199 0.75 -6.41 6.33
N PRO A 200 -0.31 -7.02 5.78
CA PRO A 200 -1.11 -6.38 4.73
C PRO A 200 -1.66 -5.00 5.15
N ARG A 201 -2.04 -4.83 6.42
CA ARG A 201 -2.51 -3.54 6.96
C ARG A 201 -1.42 -2.46 6.90
N GLU A 202 -0.19 -2.80 7.25
CA GLU A 202 0.94 -1.85 7.17
C GLU A 202 1.19 -1.41 5.73
N ILE A 203 1.08 -2.32 4.76
CA ILE A 203 1.20 -2.00 3.34
C ILE A 203 0.04 -1.11 2.85
N VAL A 204 -1.20 -1.44 3.22
CA VAL A 204 -2.38 -0.62 2.89
C VAL A 204 -2.23 0.79 3.46
N ILE A 205 -1.83 0.91 4.73
CA ILE A 205 -1.61 2.22 5.37
C ILE A 205 -0.48 2.98 4.70
N GLN A 206 0.64 2.33 4.35
CA GLN A 206 1.74 2.97 3.62
C GLN A 206 1.28 3.54 2.28
N LEU A 207 0.58 2.75 1.47
CA LEU A 207 0.08 3.17 0.15
C LEU A 207 -1.06 4.19 0.24
N LEU A 208 -1.85 4.18 1.32
CA LEU A 208 -2.83 5.22 1.57
C LEU A 208 -2.17 6.52 2.03
N ILE A 209 -1.15 6.49 2.89
CA ILE A 209 -0.45 7.71 3.31
C ILE A 209 0.28 8.28 2.09
N ASP A 210 1.04 7.45 1.38
CA ASP A 210 1.73 7.80 0.14
C ASP A 210 2.66 9.03 0.26
N SER A 211 3.22 9.22 1.46
CA SER A 211 4.10 10.33 1.79
C SER A 211 5.34 10.33 0.89
N GLY A 212 5.69 11.51 0.41
CA GLY A 212 6.78 11.69 -0.54
C GLY A 212 6.40 11.39 -1.99
N ILE A 213 5.28 10.74 -2.29
CA ILE A 213 4.86 10.48 -3.68
C ILE A 213 4.01 11.64 -4.21
N PRO A 214 4.45 12.35 -5.27
CA PRO A 214 3.68 13.45 -5.84
C PRO A 214 2.27 13.01 -6.26
N GLY A 215 1.26 13.67 -5.71
CA GLY A 215 -0.14 13.43 -6.06
C GLY A 215 -0.82 12.25 -5.34
N TYR A 216 -0.10 11.50 -4.50
CA TYR A 216 -0.66 10.37 -3.74
C TYR A 216 -1.32 9.31 -4.65
N GLY A 217 -0.67 8.96 -5.75
CA GLY A 217 -1.23 8.10 -6.80
C GLY A 217 -1.70 6.73 -6.30
N HIS A 218 -0.96 6.10 -5.39
CA HIS A 218 -1.31 4.77 -4.88
C HIS A 218 -2.61 4.80 -4.06
N ARG A 219 -2.79 5.86 -3.26
CA ARG A 219 -4.01 6.14 -2.49
C ARG A 219 -5.20 6.22 -3.43
N TRP A 220 -5.10 7.05 -4.47
CA TRP A 220 -6.21 7.28 -5.39
C TRP A 220 -6.52 6.07 -6.25
N ASN A 221 -5.51 5.28 -6.62
CA ASN A 221 -5.73 3.99 -7.26
C ASN A 221 -6.52 3.07 -6.32
N MET A 222 -6.10 2.87 -5.07
CA MET A 222 -6.82 1.98 -4.13
C MET A 222 -8.27 2.43 -3.84
N LEU A 223 -8.50 3.74 -3.84
CA LEU A 223 -9.78 4.38 -3.54
C LEU A 223 -10.62 4.71 -4.78
N ASP A 224 -10.26 4.22 -5.96
CA ASP A 224 -11.05 4.45 -7.17
C ASP A 224 -12.42 3.74 -7.06
N PRO A 225 -13.54 4.47 -7.22
CA PRO A 225 -14.88 3.90 -7.12
C PRO A 225 -15.21 2.94 -8.28
N ARG A 226 -14.47 2.96 -9.38
CA ARG A 226 -14.74 2.13 -10.56
C ARG A 226 -14.35 0.66 -10.36
N TRP A 227 -13.41 0.39 -9.45
CA TRP A 227 -12.94 -0.98 -9.24
C TRP A 227 -14.05 -1.91 -8.78
N THR A 228 -14.04 -3.10 -9.37
CA THR A 228 -14.95 -4.20 -9.06
C THR A 228 -14.20 -5.39 -8.47
N HIS A 229 -12.96 -5.61 -8.92
CA HIS A 229 -12.13 -6.72 -8.54
C HIS A 229 -10.73 -6.25 -8.15
N ALA A 230 -10.07 -7.02 -7.30
CA ALA A 230 -8.64 -6.87 -7.02
C ALA A 230 -8.02 -8.18 -6.58
N ALA A 231 -6.71 -8.28 -6.73
CA ALA A 231 -5.90 -9.33 -6.13
C ALA A 231 -4.53 -8.79 -5.77
N CYS A 232 -3.83 -9.48 -4.87
CA CYS A 232 -2.48 -9.14 -4.50
C CYS A 232 -1.55 -10.35 -4.65
N TYR A 233 -0.34 -10.08 -5.12
CA TYR A 233 0.78 -11.02 -5.02
C TYR A 233 1.81 -10.49 -4.03
N SER A 234 2.21 -11.33 -3.08
CA SER A 234 3.32 -11.06 -2.17
C SER A 234 4.47 -12.05 -2.43
N GLY A 235 5.68 -11.52 -2.61
CA GLY A 235 6.83 -12.35 -2.96
C GLY A 235 8.12 -11.58 -3.12
N GLY A 236 9.23 -12.33 -2.98
CA GLY A 236 10.59 -11.82 -3.09
C GLY A 236 11.03 -10.95 -1.91
N TYR A 237 12.35 -10.86 -1.76
CA TYR A 237 13.00 -10.02 -0.76
C TYR A 237 14.34 -9.54 -1.31
N LYS A 238 14.50 -8.23 -1.46
CA LYS A 238 15.72 -7.60 -1.97
C LYS A 238 15.83 -6.19 -1.41
N GLU A 239 17.06 -5.76 -1.16
CA GLU A 239 17.35 -4.43 -0.59
C GLU A 239 16.59 -4.14 0.72
N GLY A 240 16.40 -5.18 1.56
CA GLY A 240 15.70 -5.04 2.84
C GLY A 240 14.18 -4.91 2.73
N MET A 241 13.59 -5.20 1.57
CA MET A 241 12.17 -5.00 1.31
C MET A 241 11.51 -6.27 0.77
N HIS A 242 10.32 -6.56 1.30
CA HIS A 242 9.36 -7.48 0.68
C HIS A 242 8.49 -6.70 -0.32
N ARG A 243 8.25 -7.29 -1.49
CA ARG A 243 7.41 -6.69 -2.53
C ARG A 243 5.96 -7.16 -2.43
N TRP A 244 5.06 -6.22 -2.66
CA TRP A 244 3.62 -6.41 -2.74
C TRP A 244 3.11 -5.74 -4.01
N ILE A 245 2.40 -6.48 -4.84
CA ILE A 245 1.78 -5.98 -6.07
C ILE A 245 0.27 -6.10 -5.89
N GLN A 246 -0.45 -4.97 -5.90
CA GLN A 246 -1.91 -4.93 -5.84
C GLN A 246 -2.43 -4.56 -7.22
N ASN A 247 -3.16 -5.47 -7.85
CA ASN A 247 -3.82 -5.19 -9.13
C ASN A 247 -5.32 -5.02 -8.93
N PHE A 248 -5.89 -4.05 -9.63
CA PHE A 248 -7.30 -3.68 -9.58
C PHE A 248 -7.90 -3.80 -10.99
N GLY A 249 -9.18 -4.16 -11.08
CA GLY A 249 -9.88 -4.35 -12.35
C GLY A 249 -11.31 -3.84 -12.34
N VAL A 250 -11.74 -3.28 -13.47
CA VAL A 250 -13.14 -3.00 -13.79
C VAL A 250 -13.66 -4.11 -14.69
N GLU A 251 -14.65 -4.86 -14.23
CA GLU A 251 -15.31 -5.90 -15.02
C GLU A 251 -16.16 -5.26 -16.13
N LYS A 252 -16.17 -5.89 -17.31
CA LYS A 252 -17.01 -5.48 -18.44
C LYS A 252 -18.49 -5.53 -18.03
N LYS A 253 -19.25 -4.54 -18.50
CA LYS A 253 -20.72 -4.51 -18.34
C LYS A 253 -21.42 -5.49 -19.27
#